data_AF-A0A350I734-F1
#
_entry.id   AF-A0A350I734-F1
#
_cell.length_a   1.000
_cell.length_b   1.000
_cell.length_c   1.000
_cell.angle_alpha   90.00
_cell.angle_beta   90.00
_cell.angle_gamma   90.00
#
_symmetry.space_group_name_H-M   'P 1'
#
loop_
_entity.id
_entity.type
_entity.pdbx_description
1 polymer ?
#
loop_
_entity_poly.entity_id
_entity_poly.type
_entity_poly.pdbx_seq_one_letter_code
_entity_poly.pdbx_strand_id
1 'polypeptide(L)'
;MNNFMKRSVVFAVDCWRLIMNVKYNPLRFIPDPVMQTYFMLVLFIMWSAFFGMVVMYHMGFMGYDIVTSIWVHVSILIPIA
;
A
#
# COMPACT_ATOMS: atom_id res chain seq x y z
N MET A 1 -23.26 -7.76 -8.93
CA MET A 1 -22.26 -7.45 -7.88
C MET A 1 -22.91 -7.58 -6.51
N ASN A 2 -22.61 -8.64 -5.75
CA ASN A 2 -23.16 -8.85 -4.41
C ASN A 2 -22.87 -7.65 -3.50
N ASN A 3 -23.80 -7.31 -2.60
CA ASN A 3 -23.66 -6.18 -1.66
C ASN A 3 -22.38 -6.27 -0.82
N PHE A 4 -21.92 -7.49 -0.50
CA PHE A 4 -20.65 -7.75 0.19
C PHE A 4 -19.42 -7.28 -0.60
N MET A 5 -19.36 -7.55 -1.91
CA MET A 5 -18.24 -7.11 -2.76
C MET A 5 -18.19 -5.58 -2.87
N LYS A 6 -19.35 -4.93 -3.06
CA LYS A 6 -19.43 -3.47 -3.10
C LYS A 6 -18.90 -2.85 -1.81
N ARG A 7 -19.33 -3.37 -0.65
CA ARG A 7 -18.88 -2.90 0.66
C ARG A 7 -17.37 -3.10 0.85
N SER A 8 -16.85 -4.24 0.42
CA SER A 8 -15.41 -4.54 0.52
C SER A 8 -14.56 -3.59 -0.35
N VAL A 9 -15.00 -3.31 -1.57
CA VAL A 9 -14.30 -2.37 -2.47
C VAL A 9 -14.36 -0.95 -1.93
N VAL A 10 -15.53 -0.49 -1.46
CA VAL A 10 -15.65 0.85 -0.85
C VAL A 10 -14.76 0.97 0.38
N PHE A 11 -14.73 -0.05 1.25
CA PHE A 11 -13.83 -0.08 2.40
C PHE A 11 -12.36 0.02 2.00
N ALA A 12 -11.92 -0.75 0.99
CA ALA A 12 -10.54 -0.68 0.50
C ALA A 12 -10.20 0.73 -0.02
N VAL A 13 -11.10 1.36 -0.78
CA VAL A 13 -10.93 2.73 -1.29
C VAL A 13 -10.88 3.76 -0.15
N ASP A 14 -11.72 3.61 0.87
CA ASP A 14 -11.75 4.53 2.01
C ASP A 14 -10.48 4.40 2.86
N CYS A 15 -10.00 3.19 3.12
CA CYS A 15 -8.71 2.94 3.77
C CYS A 15 -7.55 3.57 2.97
N TRP A 16 -7.55 3.37 1.65
CA TRP A 16 -6.52 3.95 0.78
C TRP A 16 -6.53 5.48 0.82
N ARG A 17 -7.73 6.08 0.79
CA ARG A 17 -7.89 7.53 0.94
C ARG A 17 -7.39 8.03 2.30
N LEU A 18 -7.55 7.29 3.38
CA LEU A 18 -7.00 7.70 4.68
C LEU A 18 -5.47 7.75 4.67
N ILE A 19 -4.81 6.77 4.03
CA ILE A 19 -3.35 6.69 3.94
C ILE A 19 -2.79 7.76 2.99
N MET A 20 -3.39 7.90 1.80
CA MET A 20 -2.87 8.72 0.70
C MET A 20 -3.43 10.14 0.64
N ASN A 21 -4.42 10.49 1.45
CA ASN A 21 -4.95 11.85 1.47
C ASN A 21 -4.17 12.71 2.45
N VAL A 22 -3.52 13.74 1.92
CA VAL A 22 -2.68 14.61 2.72
C VAL A 22 -3.43 15.37 3.81
N LYS A 23 -4.74 15.60 3.68
CA LYS A 23 -5.53 16.27 4.71
C LYS A 23 -5.51 15.50 6.05
N TYR A 24 -5.39 14.18 5.98
CA TYR A 24 -5.46 13.27 7.12
C TYR A 24 -4.12 12.63 7.47
N ASN A 25 -3.20 12.56 6.52
CA ASN A 25 -1.86 11.98 6.68
C ASN A 25 -0.96 12.84 7.60
N PRO A 26 -0.09 12.25 8.45
CA PRO A 26 0.93 12.98 9.23
C PRO A 26 1.85 13.89 8.39
N LEU A 27 2.05 13.61 7.10
CA LEU A 27 2.80 14.46 6.16
C LEU A 27 2.20 15.88 6.01
N ARG A 28 0.95 16.11 6.44
CA ARG A 28 0.31 17.44 6.45
C ARG A 28 1.06 18.50 7.25
N PHE A 29 1.91 18.07 8.19
CA PHE A 29 2.68 18.96 9.04
C PHE A 29 3.93 19.52 8.34
N ILE A 30 4.25 19.00 7.14
CA ILE A 30 5.35 19.51 6.33
C ILE A 30 4.87 20.77 5.61
N PRO A 31 5.53 21.93 5.80
CA PRO A 31 5.06 23.21 5.26
C PRO A 31 5.28 23.34 3.73
N ASP A 32 6.23 22.59 3.16
CA ASP A 32 6.52 22.62 1.73
C ASP A 32 5.64 21.61 0.94
N PRO A 33 4.76 22.07 0.04
CA PRO A 33 3.89 21.18 -0.75
C PRO A 33 4.68 20.29 -1.73
N VAL A 34 5.87 20.71 -2.17
CA VAL A 34 6.68 19.93 -3.12
C VAL A 34 7.25 18.69 -2.43
N MET A 35 7.94 18.86 -1.30
CA MET A 35 8.42 17.76 -0.45
C MET A 35 7.31 16.81 -0.04
N GLN A 36 6.16 17.35 0.36
CA GLN A 36 4.99 16.54 0.74
C GLN A 36 4.53 15.62 -0.41
N THR A 37 4.52 16.13 -1.65
CA THR A 37 4.16 15.34 -2.84
C THR A 37 5.19 14.25 -3.13
N TYR A 38 6.49 14.55 -3.00
CA TYR A 38 7.54 13.55 -3.15
C TYR A 38 7.40 12.40 -2.14
N PHE A 39 7.17 12.70 -0.87
CA PHE A 39 6.98 11.66 0.14
C PHE A 39 5.71 10.83 -0.11
N MET A 40 4.61 11.46 -0.53
CA MET A 40 3.40 10.73 -0.93
C MET A 40 3.66 9.82 -2.14
N LEU A 41 4.46 10.26 -3.12
CA LEU A 41 4.81 9.47 -4.29
C LEU A 41 5.70 8.27 -3.91
N VAL A 42 6.67 8.45 -3.02
CA VAL A 42 7.48 7.35 -2.49
C VAL A 42 6.60 6.34 -1.75
N LEU A 43 5.70 6.80 -0.88
CA LEU A 43 4.74 5.96 -0.17
C LEU A 43 3.85 5.17 -1.14
N PHE A 44 3.36 5.83 -2.20
CA PHE A 44 2.59 5.20 -3.26
C PHE A 44 3.35 4.06 -3.94
N ILE A 45 4.63 4.29 -4.29
CA ILE A 45 5.47 3.29 -4.95
C ILE A 45 5.73 2.10 -4.01
N MET A 46 6.01 2.34 -2.74
CA MET A 46 6.26 1.28 -1.75
C MET A 46 5.02 0.39 -1.55
N TRP A 47 3.84 0.98 -1.39
CA TRP A 47 2.58 0.22 -1.32
C TRP A 47 2.27 -0.53 -2.62
N SER A 48 2.52 0.08 -3.78
CA SER A 48 2.30 -0.57 -5.08
C SER A 48 3.23 -1.77 -5.28
N ALA A 49 4.50 -1.66 -4.87
CA ALA A 49 5.45 -2.76 -4.90
C ALA A 49 5.03 -3.91 -3.98
N PHE A 50 4.59 -3.60 -2.76
CA PHE A 50 4.05 -4.59 -1.82
C PHE A 50 2.87 -5.36 -2.42
N PHE A 51 1.83 -4.67 -2.89
CA PHE A 51 0.67 -5.32 -3.49
C PHE A 51 1.04 -6.07 -4.77
N GLY A 52 1.99 -5.56 -5.56
CA GLY A 52 2.54 -6.27 -6.72
C GLY A 52 3.14 -7.61 -6.35
N MET A 53 3.96 -7.68 -5.29
CA MET A 53 4.52 -8.94 -4.80
C MET A 53 3.44 -9.90 -4.28
N VAL A 54 2.45 -9.39 -3.54
CA VAL A 54 1.31 -10.20 -3.06
C VAL A 54 0.52 -10.82 -4.22
N VAL A 55 0.24 -10.04 -5.26
CA VAL A 55 -0.47 -10.52 -6.45
C VAL A 55 0.38 -11.53 -7.22
N MET A 56 1.66 -11.24 -7.45
CA MET A 56 2.58 -12.19 -8.11
C MET A 56 2.62 -13.54 -7.41
N TYR A 57 2.64 -13.54 -6.08
CA TYR A 57 2.60 -14.75 -5.26
C TYR A 57 1.27 -15.50 -5.42
N HIS A 58 0.14 -14.82 -5.26
CA HIS A 58 -1.18 -15.45 -5.38
C HIS A 58 -1.53 -15.92 -6.80
N MET A 59 -0.96 -15.29 -7.83
CA MET A 59 -1.12 -15.70 -9.22
C MET A 59 -0.17 -16.83 -9.64
N GLY A 60 0.73 -17.29 -8.75
CA GLY A 60 1.61 -18.43 -9.02
C GLY A 60 2.81 -18.12 -9.91
N PHE A 61 3.19 -16.85 -10.04
CA PHE A 61 4.37 -16.46 -10.82
C PHE A 61 5.72 -16.81 -10.14
N MET A 62 5.69 -17.07 -8.83
CA MET A 62 6.86 -17.49 -8.03
C MET A 62 6.48 -18.66 -7.11
N GLY A 63 7.41 -19.59 -6.90
CA GLY A 63 7.24 -20.69 -5.94
C GLY A 63 7.33 -20.18 -4.50
N TYR A 64 6.57 -20.79 -3.58
CA TYR A 64 6.65 -20.47 -2.15
C TYR A 64 7.84 -21.19 -1.50
N ASP A 65 8.73 -20.41 -0.88
CA ASP A 65 9.81 -20.90 -0.03
C ASP A 65 10.00 -19.97 1.18
N ILE A 66 10.87 -20.36 2.12
CA ILE A 66 11.12 -19.56 3.33
C ILE A 66 11.66 -18.17 2.98
N VAL A 67 12.47 -18.05 1.92
CA VAL A 67 13.11 -16.79 1.51
C VAL A 67 12.08 -15.81 0.94
N THR A 68 11.24 -16.24 0.01
CA THR A 68 10.12 -15.46 -0.54
C THR A 68 9.13 -15.05 0.54
N SER A 69 8.85 -15.94 1.50
CA SER A 69 8.03 -15.61 2.66
C SER A 69 8.63 -14.44 3.45
N ILE A 70 9.92 -14.48 3.78
CA ILE A 70 10.60 -13.37 4.49
C ILE A 70 10.49 -12.06 3.71
N TRP A 71 10.74 -12.08 2.39
CA TRP A 71 10.64 -10.87 1.56
C TRP A 71 9.24 -10.26 1.54
N VAL A 72 8.20 -11.09 1.42
CA VAL A 72 6.80 -10.62 1.45
C VAL A 72 6.47 -9.98 2.81
N HIS A 73 6.90 -10.58 3.93
CA HIS A 73 6.66 -10.01 5.25
C HIS A 73 7.49 -8.74 5.54
N VAL A 74 8.74 -8.66 5.08
CA VAL A 74 9.56 -7.44 5.24
C VAL A 74 9.00 -6.29 4.39
N SER A 75 8.46 -6.61 3.20
CA SER A 75 7.89 -5.59 2.32
C SER A 75 6.62 -4.91 2.86
N ILE A 76 5.98 -5.45 3.90
CA ILE A 76 4.89 -4.76 4.60
C ILE A 76 5.39 -3.82 5.71
N LEU A 77 6.60 -4.02 6.23
CA LEU A 77 7.14 -3.18 7.31
C LEU A 77 7.59 -1.83 6.77
N ILE A 78 8.15 -1.80 5.56
CA ILE A 78 8.69 -0.57 4.94
C ILE A 78 7.62 0.51 4.72
N PRO A 79 6.39 0.20 4.22
CA PRO A 79 5.35 1.21 4.02
C PRO A 79 4.61 1.61 5.30
N ILE A 80 4.80 0.85 6.40
CA ILE A 80 4.14 1.06 7.70
C ILE A 80 5.02 1.86 8.67
N ALA A 81 6.33 1.66 8.63
CA ALA A 81 7.32 2.35 9.47
C ALA A 81 7.55 3.79 9.02
#